data_AF-A0A6N6MKJ9-F1
#
_entry.id   AF-A0A6N6MKJ9-F1
#
_cell.length_a   1.000
_cell.length_b   1.000
_cell.length_c   1.000
_cell.angle_alpha   90.00
_cell.angle_beta   90.00
_cell.angle_gamma   90.00
#
_symmetry.space_group_name_H-M   'P 1'
#
loop_
_entity.id
_entity.type
_entity.pdbx_description
1 polymer ?
#
loop_
_entity_poly.entity_id
_entity_poly.type
_entity_poly.pdbx_seq_one_letter_code
_entity_poly.pdbx_strand_id
1 'polypeptide(L)'
;MPNTLILCRYNPGRGGHAPSYLRDAFLDVIEDLPRWQPGMLEPIAEVHERAVPLSVLCGLLWNCPDLLPGLEACEVERLTGRQVSTYASAARATKAMLRRRVGDGASGDPCVASATATEI
;
A
#
# COMPACT_ATOMS: atom_id res chain seq x y z
N MET A 1 9.33 -1.73 22.24
CA MET A 1 10.32 -0.78 21.70
C MET A 1 9.56 0.33 20.99
N PRO A 2 9.75 1.62 21.33
CA PRO A 2 9.00 2.68 20.66
C PRO A 2 9.44 2.75 19.20
N ASN A 3 8.48 2.66 18.30
CA ASN A 3 8.66 2.59 16.86
C ASN A 3 9.04 3.98 16.33
N THR A 4 10.32 4.32 16.42
CA THR A 4 10.88 5.60 15.94
C THR A 4 10.97 5.58 14.40
N LEU A 5 9.84 5.77 13.73
CA LEU A 5 9.73 6.26 12.34
C LEU A 5 8.89 7.55 12.32
N ILE A 6 9.10 8.42 13.31
CA ILE A 6 8.43 9.71 13.43
C ILE A 6 9.52 10.76 13.60
N LEU A 7 10.30 11.02 12.56
CA LEU A 7 11.19 12.18 12.51
C LEU A 7 10.47 13.45 12.04
N CYS A 8 9.24 13.32 11.53
CA CYS A 8 8.32 14.44 11.36
C CYS A 8 7.15 14.25 12.33
N ARG A 9 6.70 15.34 12.98
CA ARG A 9 5.52 15.44 13.86
C ARG A 9 4.19 15.11 13.14
N TYR A 10 4.22 14.29 12.11
CA TYR A 10 3.08 13.87 11.34
C TYR A 10 2.22 12.92 12.17
N ASN A 11 1.02 13.37 12.49
CA ASN A 11 0.01 12.54 13.13
C ASN A 11 -1.06 12.18 12.10
N PRO A 12 -1.05 10.95 11.55
CA PRO A 12 -2.01 10.55 10.54
C PRO A 12 -3.47 10.63 11.05
N GLY A 13 -3.68 10.50 12.36
CA GLY A 13 -4.99 10.65 12.99
C GLY A 13 -5.53 12.09 13.01
N ARG A 14 -4.66 13.11 12.93
CA ARG A 14 -5.06 14.52 12.83
C ARG A 14 -5.09 15.03 11.37
N GLY A 15 -4.53 14.26 10.44
CA GLY A 15 -4.43 14.63 9.03
C GLY A 15 -3.34 15.66 8.77
N GLY A 16 -3.39 16.23 7.56
CA GLY A 16 -2.42 17.20 7.06
C GLY A 16 -1.46 16.61 6.03
N HIS A 17 -0.53 17.45 5.57
CA HIS A 17 0.46 17.10 4.57
C HIS A 17 1.34 15.96 5.08
N ALA A 18 1.30 14.84 4.37
CA ALA A 18 2.19 13.74 4.67
C ALA A 18 3.63 14.14 4.29
N PRO A 19 4.66 13.61 4.97
CA PRO A 19 6.02 13.68 4.48
C PRO A 19 6.14 13.10 3.05
N SER A 20 7.01 13.67 2.22
CA SER A 20 7.18 13.24 0.83
C SER A 20 7.50 11.76 0.71
N TYR A 21 8.41 11.25 1.54
CA TYR A 21 8.80 9.84 1.52
C TYR A 21 7.63 8.86 1.72
N LEU A 22 6.56 9.23 2.44
CA LEU A 22 5.36 8.39 2.57
C LEU A 22 4.49 8.42 1.32
N ARG A 23 4.46 9.58 0.65
CA ARG A 23 3.74 9.73 -0.63
C ARG A 23 4.47 8.96 -1.72
N ASP A 24 5.78 9.16 -1.84
CA ASP A 24 6.62 8.51 -2.85
C ASP A 24 6.54 6.97 -2.72
N ALA A 25 6.75 6.44 -1.52
CA ALA A 25 6.61 5.01 -1.26
C ALA A 25 5.21 4.44 -1.56
N PHE A 26 4.15 5.27 -1.50
CA PHE A 26 2.81 4.85 -1.86
C PHE A 26 2.61 4.82 -3.37
N LEU A 27 3.22 5.76 -4.11
CA LEU A 27 3.22 5.75 -5.57
C LEU A 27 3.96 4.52 -6.09
N ASP A 28 5.16 4.23 -5.56
CA ASP A 28 5.96 3.06 -5.94
C ASP A 28 5.15 1.76 -5.82
N VAL A 29 4.41 1.61 -4.72
CA VAL A 29 3.56 0.41 -4.53
C VAL A 29 2.34 0.41 -5.45
N ILE A 30 1.76 1.57 -5.80
CA ILE A 30 0.65 1.64 -6.76
C ILE A 30 1.10 1.13 -8.13
N GLU A 31 2.33 1.43 -8.56
CA GLU A 31 2.87 0.95 -9.83
C GLU A 31 3.01 -0.57 -9.89
N ASP A 32 3.32 -1.20 -8.74
CA ASP A 32 3.44 -2.65 -8.61
C ASP A 32 2.11 -3.37 -8.36
N LEU A 33 1.10 -2.65 -7.85
CA LEU A 33 -0.21 -3.17 -7.45
C LEU A 33 -0.96 -3.97 -8.54
N PRO A 34 -0.86 -3.66 -9.85
CA PRO A 34 -1.52 -4.42 -10.90
C PRO A 34 -1.01 -5.87 -11.02
N ARG A 35 0.23 -6.12 -10.61
CA ARG A 35 0.84 -7.45 -10.61
C ARG A 35 0.42 -8.28 -9.41
N TRP A 36 -0.15 -7.65 -8.37
CA TRP A 36 -0.58 -8.33 -7.16
C TRP A 36 -1.92 -9.04 -7.36
N GLN A 37 -1.92 -10.36 -7.14
CA GLN A 37 -3.07 -11.24 -7.33
C GLN A 37 -3.65 -11.72 -5.98
N PRO A 38 -4.95 -12.06 -5.92
CA PRO A 38 -5.52 -12.72 -4.75
C PRO A 38 -4.73 -13.98 -4.36
N GLY A 39 -4.47 -14.17 -3.07
CA GLY A 39 -3.65 -15.26 -2.55
C GLY A 39 -2.14 -14.96 -2.43
N MET A 40 -1.65 -13.88 -3.07
CA MET A 40 -0.28 -13.41 -2.82
C MET A 40 -0.20 -12.64 -1.50
N LEU A 41 0.98 -12.65 -0.87
CA LEU A 41 1.27 -11.81 0.29
C LEU A 41 1.01 -10.33 -0.05
N GLU A 42 0.61 -9.57 0.97
CA GLU A 42 0.34 -8.13 0.84
C GLU A 42 1.58 -7.39 0.29
N PRO A 43 1.41 -6.47 -0.68
CA PRO A 43 2.52 -5.66 -1.18
C PRO A 43 3.19 -4.85 -0.06
N ILE A 44 4.51 -4.79 -0.10
CA ILE A 44 5.34 -4.13 0.90
C ILE A 44 6.02 -2.93 0.22
N ALA A 45 5.92 -1.76 0.85
CA ALA A 45 6.68 -0.58 0.51
C ALA A 45 7.99 -0.54 1.29
N GLU A 46 9.05 -0.02 0.69
CA GLU A 46 10.27 0.33 1.43
C GLU A 46 10.21 1.79 1.89
N VAL A 47 10.18 2.00 3.20
CA VAL A 47 10.14 3.34 3.80
C VAL A 47 11.32 3.48 4.74
N HIS A 48 12.33 4.28 4.34
CA HIS A 48 13.56 4.47 5.11
C HIS A 48 14.17 3.14 5.59
N GLU A 49 14.44 2.23 4.65
CA GLU A 49 15.02 0.90 4.91
C GLU A 49 14.14 -0.03 5.75
N ARG A 50 12.86 0.32 5.93
CA ARG A 50 11.88 -0.53 6.62
C ARG A 50 10.84 -1.02 5.65
N ALA A 51 10.60 -2.33 5.70
CA ALA A 51 9.47 -2.98 5.06
C ALA A 51 8.16 -2.55 5.75
N VAL A 52 7.30 -1.82 5.03
CA VAL A 52 6.00 -1.35 5.51
C VAL A 52 4.90 -1.95 4.64
N PRO A 53 3.99 -2.76 5.20
CA PRO A 53 2.86 -3.30 4.46
C PRO A 53 1.94 -2.19 3.92
N LEU A 54 1.36 -2.39 2.73
CA LEU A 54 0.48 -1.40 2.10
C LEU A 54 -0.70 -1.00 2.98
N SER A 55 -1.28 -1.91 3.76
CA SER A 55 -2.38 -1.64 4.71
C SER A 55 -1.99 -0.67 5.82
N VAL A 56 -0.72 -0.72 6.25
CA VAL A 56 -0.12 0.20 7.21
C VAL A 56 0.12 1.55 6.54
N LEU A 57 0.71 1.55 5.35
CA LEU A 57 0.95 2.78 4.57
C LEU A 57 -0.37 3.53 4.28
N CYS A 58 -1.43 2.81 3.92
CA CYS A 58 -2.78 3.36 3.79
C CYS A 58 -3.30 3.99 5.09
N GLY A 59 -2.91 3.43 6.25
CA GLY A 59 -3.24 4.01 7.56
C GLY A 59 -2.49 5.31 7.82
N LEU A 60 -1.24 5.40 7.37
CA LEU A 60 -0.45 6.63 7.48
C LEU A 60 -1.01 7.73 6.58
N LEU A 61 -1.50 7.41 5.38
CA LEU A 61 -2.07 8.39 4.45
C LEU A 61 -3.57 8.65 4.64
N TRP A 62 -4.20 8.07 5.67
CA TRP A 62 -5.65 8.00 5.83
C TRP A 62 -6.38 9.36 5.82
N ASN A 63 -5.71 10.42 6.24
CA ASN A 63 -6.22 11.79 6.30
C ASN A 63 -5.30 12.80 5.58
N CYS A 64 -4.49 12.33 4.64
CA CYS A 64 -3.65 13.18 3.81
C CYS A 64 -4.50 13.91 2.74
N PRO A 65 -4.63 15.25 2.80
CA PRO A 65 -5.46 16.01 1.87
C PRO A 65 -4.74 16.30 0.55
N ASP A 66 -3.47 15.90 0.42
CA ASP A 66 -2.68 16.10 -0.79
C ASP A 66 -3.35 15.44 -1.99
N LEU A 67 -3.25 16.13 -3.14
CA LEU A 67 -3.74 15.60 -4.41
C LEU A 67 -2.86 14.44 -4.86
N LEU A 68 -3.50 13.36 -5.30
CA LEU A 68 -2.82 12.25 -5.93
C LEU A 68 -2.50 12.63 -7.39
N PRO A 69 -1.32 12.28 -7.93
CA PRO A 69 -1.05 12.52 -9.34
C PRO A 69 -1.99 11.68 -10.23
N GLY A 70 -2.27 12.19 -11.43
CA GLY A 70 -3.42 11.76 -12.22
C GLY A 70 -3.31 10.34 -12.78
N LEU A 71 -2.09 9.87 -13.07
CA LEU A 71 -1.87 8.52 -13.61
C LEU A 71 -2.16 7.46 -12.56
N GLU A 72 -1.66 7.68 -11.34
CA GLU A 72 -1.82 6.81 -10.19
C GLU A 72 -3.26 6.87 -9.67
N ALA A 73 -3.91 8.03 -9.76
CA ALA A 73 -5.34 8.13 -9.53
C ALA A 73 -6.12 7.24 -10.49
N CYS A 74 -5.87 7.34 -11.80
CA CYS A 74 -6.51 6.47 -12.80
C CYS A 74 -6.26 4.98 -12.53
N GLU A 75 -5.05 4.62 -12.10
CA GLU A 75 -4.70 3.24 -11.79
C GLU A 75 -5.43 2.72 -10.55
N VAL A 76 -5.50 3.51 -9.47
CA VAL A 76 -6.28 3.17 -8.29
C VAL A 76 -7.77 3.06 -8.63
N GLU A 77 -8.30 3.95 -9.48
CA GLU A 77 -9.67 3.89 -9.96
C GLU A 77 -9.95 2.60 -10.73
N ARG A 78 -9.04 2.22 -11.64
CA ARG A 78 -9.11 0.99 -12.42
C ARG A 78 -9.10 -0.26 -11.55
N LEU A 79 -8.27 -0.29 -10.50
CA LEU A 79 -8.12 -1.43 -9.60
C LEU A 79 -9.25 -1.55 -8.58
N THR A 80 -9.74 -0.43 -8.06
CA THR A 80 -10.69 -0.39 -6.95
C THR A 80 -12.14 -0.13 -7.38
N GLY A 81 -12.34 0.37 -8.60
CA GLY A 81 -13.65 0.81 -9.12
C GLY A 81 -14.18 2.08 -8.45
N ARG A 82 -13.34 2.86 -7.77
CA ARG A 82 -13.74 4.05 -7.00
C ARG A 82 -12.96 5.26 -7.44
N GLN A 83 -13.67 6.34 -7.77
CA GLN A 83 -13.06 7.63 -8.11
C GLN A 83 -12.24 8.19 -6.94
N VAL A 84 -11.01 8.64 -7.22
CA VAL A 84 -10.09 9.18 -6.20
C VAL A 84 -9.36 10.42 -6.73
N SER A 85 -9.06 11.35 -5.83
CA SER A 85 -8.36 12.61 -6.17
C SER A 85 -7.29 13.02 -5.17
N THR A 86 -7.30 12.41 -3.97
CA THR A 86 -6.36 12.67 -2.88
C THR A 86 -5.72 11.38 -2.39
N TYR A 87 -4.55 11.49 -1.77
CA TYR A 87 -3.89 10.37 -1.10
C TYR A 87 -4.81 9.71 -0.06
N ALA A 88 -5.57 10.48 0.72
CA ALA A 88 -6.57 9.93 1.64
C ALA A 88 -7.64 9.10 0.93
N SER A 89 -8.22 9.60 -0.16
CA SER A 89 -9.25 8.87 -0.91
C SER A 89 -8.69 7.58 -1.52
N ALA A 90 -7.48 7.62 -2.06
CA ALA A 90 -6.79 6.47 -2.65
C ALA A 90 -6.40 5.43 -1.60
N ALA A 91 -5.85 5.85 -0.46
CA ALA A 91 -5.53 4.97 0.65
C ALA A 91 -6.78 4.23 1.18
N ARG A 92 -7.92 4.92 1.28
CA ARG A 92 -9.19 4.31 1.71
C ARG A 92 -9.73 3.34 0.67
N ALA A 93 -9.66 3.67 -0.62
CA ALA A 93 -10.09 2.80 -1.71
C ALA A 93 -9.24 1.52 -1.75
N THR A 94 -7.91 1.69 -1.73
CA THR A 94 -6.92 0.61 -1.75
C THR A 94 -7.06 -0.30 -0.53
N LYS A 95 -7.19 0.26 0.68
CA LYS A 95 -7.39 -0.53 1.91
C LYS A 95 -8.69 -1.34 1.89
N ALA A 96 -9.75 -0.81 1.28
CA ALA A 96 -10.99 -1.55 1.11
C ALA A 96 -10.83 -2.72 0.11
N MET A 97 -10.10 -2.51 -0.98
CA MET A 97 -9.75 -3.58 -1.94
C MET A 97 -8.90 -4.68 -1.30
N LEU A 98 -7.86 -4.30 -0.54
CA LEU A 98 -7.00 -5.25 0.19
C LEU A 98 -7.81 -6.16 1.11
N ARG A 99 -8.74 -5.60 1.88
CA ARG A 99 -9.62 -6.38 2.77
C ARG A 99 -10.47 -7.40 2.04
N ARG A 100 -10.90 -7.11 0.81
CA ARG A 100 -11.68 -8.05 -0.02
C ARG A 100 -10.80 -9.20 -0.50
N ARG A 101 -9.65 -8.87 -1.10
CA ARG A 101 -8.73 -9.87 -1.68
C ARG A 101 -8.05 -10.77 -0.65
N VAL A 102 -7.78 -10.25 0.56
CA VAL A 102 -7.26 -11.08 1.67
C VAL A 102 -8.34 -12.03 2.21
N GLY A 103 -9.60 -11.60 2.21
CA GLY A 103 -10.73 -12.46 2.57
C GLY A 103 -10.92 -13.62 1.60
N ASP A 104 -10.71 -13.37 0.30
CA ASP A 104 -10.84 -14.39 -0.75
C ASP A 104 -9.66 -15.38 -0.77
N GLY A 105 -8.48 -14.97 -0.28
CA GLY A 105 -7.28 -15.81 -0.19
C GLY A 105 -7.18 -16.70 1.05
N ALA A 106 -8.05 -16.52 2.06
CA ALA A 106 -7.99 -17.26 3.32
C ALA A 106 -8.51 -18.71 3.25
N SER A 107 -8.95 -19.18 2.07
CA SER A 107 -9.27 -20.58 1.79
C SER A 107 -8.17 -21.32 1.00
N GLY A 108 -7.02 -20.69 0.75
CA GLY A 108 -5.88 -21.33 0.09
C GLY A 108 -4.77 -21.64 1.08
N ASP A 109 -4.54 -22.92 1.35
CA ASP A 109 -3.40 -23.43 2.10
C ASP A 109 -2.07 -22.79 1.63
N PRO A 110 -1.16 -22.36 2.52
CA PRO A 110 0.20 -22.05 2.14
C PRO A 110 0.98 -23.36 2.04
N CYS A 111 0.89 -24.04 0.90
CA CYS A 111 1.78 -25.14 0.58
C CYS A 111 2.11 -25.14 -0.92
N VAL A 112 3.40 -25.35 -1.23
CA VAL A 112 4.05 -25.50 -2.56
C VAL A 112 4.45 -24.18 -3.24
N ALA A 113 5.70 -23.96 -3.69
CA ALA A 113 6.95 -24.75 -3.67
C ALA A 113 8.13 -23.80 -4.02
N SER A 114 9.23 -23.90 -3.28
CA SER A 114 10.49 -24.60 -3.60
C SER A 114 11.50 -23.78 -4.38
N ALA A 115 12.66 -23.66 -3.76
CA ALA A 115 13.94 -23.46 -4.40
C ALA A 115 14.10 -24.38 -5.62
N THR A 116 14.41 -23.80 -6.77
CA THR A 116 15.10 -24.53 -7.83
C THR A 116 16.58 -24.23 -7.72
N ALA A 117 17.31 -25.21 -7.20
CA ALA A 117 18.71 -25.40 -7.50
C ALA A 117 18.88 -25.58 -9.02
N THR A 118 19.88 -24.93 -9.60
CA THR A 118 20.46 -25.31 -10.90
C THR A 118 21.97 -25.11 -10.82
N GLU A 119 22.67 -26.24 -10.84
CA GLU A 119 24.11 -26.41 -11.10
C GLU A 119 24.55 -25.73 -12.40
N ILE A 120 25.77 -25.16 -12.41
CA ILE A 120 26.83 -25.42 -13.42
C ILE A 120 28.18 -25.42 -12.69
#